data_AF-A0A6L7VQJ7-F1
#
_entry.id   AF-A0A6L7VQJ7-F1
#
_cell.length_a   1.000
_cell.length_b   1.000
_cell.length_c   1.000
_cell.angle_alpha   90.00
_cell.angle_beta   90.00
_cell.angle_gamma   90.00
#
_symmetry.space_group_name_H-M   'P 1'
#
loop_
_entity.id
_entity.type
_entity.pdbx_description
1 polymer ?
#
loop_
_entity_poly.entity_id
_entity_poly.type
_entity_poly.pdbx_seq_one_letter_code
_entity_poly.pdbx_strand_id
1 'polypeptide(L)'
;MTQDEYFSLLGRLRQSSVGSHRAPHKPLLLLLALTNLQQGNKISLSYVDIDKRLAPLLKDYAPQSFSSNPNTWDPFRRLSNDELWIVEDERGAIVERPLAFSRSELSKLNLRGGLPPAVVSLLQSDPGLISRSVRFLLERNWLQVCTRTSSTRLDYQLKIVQ
;
A
#
# COMPACT_ATOMS: atom_id res chain seq x y z
N MET A 1 12.28 14.48 -4.33
CA MET A 1 11.13 14.61 -3.42
C MET A 1 11.67 14.81 -2.01
N THR A 2 11.14 15.77 -1.27
CA THR A 2 11.49 16.06 0.12
C THR A 2 10.66 15.20 1.09
N GLN A 3 11.05 15.14 2.37
CA GLN A 3 10.24 14.46 3.40
C GLN A 3 8.86 15.11 3.56
N ASP A 4 8.78 16.44 3.51
CA ASP A 4 7.51 17.18 3.64
C ASP A 4 6.57 16.92 2.47
N GLU A 5 7.09 16.94 1.24
CA GLU A 5 6.32 16.58 0.03
C GLU A 5 5.76 15.16 0.18
N TYR A 6 6.61 14.22 0.58
CA TYR A 6 6.23 12.82 0.76
C TYR A 6 5.15 12.61 1.83
N PHE A 7 5.28 13.20 3.02
CA PHE A 7 4.24 13.10 4.05
C PHE A 7 2.95 13.81 3.65
N SER A 8 3.05 14.90 2.88
CA SER A 8 1.88 15.56 2.29
C SER A 8 1.14 14.61 1.32
N LEU A 9 1.88 13.86 0.50
CA LEU A 9 1.31 12.79 -0.35
C LEU A 9 0.59 11.73 0.48
N LEU A 10 1.22 11.21 1.53
CA LEU A 10 0.60 10.22 2.42
C LEU A 10 -0.67 10.78 3.09
N GLY A 11 -0.65 12.04 3.50
CA GLY A 11 -1.77 12.71 4.16
C GLY A 11 -2.99 12.90 3.24
N ARG A 12 -2.77 13.11 1.94
CA ARG A 12 -3.83 13.32 0.94
C ARG A 12 -4.30 12.06 0.21
N LEU A 13 -3.85 10.88 0.67
CA LEU A 13 -4.20 9.59 0.07
C LEU A 13 -5.72 9.46 -0.12
N ARG A 14 -6.16 9.27 -1.36
CA ARG A 14 -7.58 9.20 -1.71
C ARG A 14 -8.14 7.81 -1.42
N GLN A 15 -9.05 7.73 -0.44
CA GLN A 15 -9.73 6.50 -0.05
C GLN A 15 -11.24 6.62 -0.29
N SER A 16 -11.86 5.55 -0.82
CA SER A 16 -13.32 5.44 -0.79
C SER A 16 -13.79 5.24 0.65
N SER A 17 -15.09 5.44 0.90
CA SER A 17 -15.70 5.26 2.21
C SER A 17 -17.03 4.54 2.10
N VAL A 18 -17.35 3.72 3.11
CA VAL A 18 -18.66 3.08 3.28
C VAL A 18 -19.14 3.39 4.69
N GLY A 19 -20.21 4.18 4.80
CA GLY A 19 -20.62 4.77 6.08
C GLY A 19 -19.50 5.62 6.69
N SER A 20 -19.17 5.38 7.95
CA SER A 20 -18.07 6.04 8.67
C SER A 20 -16.69 5.42 8.42
N HIS A 21 -16.61 4.28 7.72
CA HIS A 21 -15.35 3.57 7.53
C HIS A 21 -14.68 3.96 6.21
N ARG A 22 -13.41 4.38 6.29
CA ARG A 22 -12.55 4.55 5.11
C ARG A 22 -12.04 3.20 4.63
N ALA A 23 -11.92 3.06 3.31
CA ALA A 23 -11.43 1.85 2.68
C ALA A 23 -9.93 1.65 2.98
N PRO A 24 -9.52 0.49 3.53
CA PRO A 24 -8.13 0.24 3.93
C PRO A 24 -7.24 -0.23 2.79
N HIS A 25 -7.79 -0.49 1.60
CA HIS A 25 -7.11 -1.12 0.46
C HIS A 25 -5.79 -0.44 0.06
N LYS A 26 -5.81 0.87 -0.17
CA LYS A 26 -4.63 1.64 -0.55
C LYS A 26 -3.61 1.79 0.59
N PRO A 27 -4.01 2.15 1.83
CA PRO A 27 -3.10 2.13 2.97
C PRO A 27 -2.41 0.78 3.17
N LEU A 28 -3.14 -0.34 3.10
CA LEU A 28 -2.55 -1.68 3.24
C LEU A 28 -1.58 -2.01 2.10
N LEU A 29 -1.88 -1.59 0.86
CA LEU A 29 -0.95 -1.77 -0.27
C LEU A 29 0.37 -0.98 -0.05
N LEU A 30 0.29 0.25 0.46
CA LEU A 30 1.48 1.03 0.82
C LEU A 30 2.26 0.39 1.97
N LEU A 31 1.57 -0.06 3.03
CA LEU A 31 2.21 -0.76 4.15
C LEU A 31 2.94 -2.02 3.69
N LEU A 32 2.33 -2.80 2.80
CA LEU A 32 2.96 -3.98 2.19
C LEU A 32 4.26 -3.59 1.45
N ALA A 33 4.22 -2.52 0.65
CA ALA A 33 5.38 -2.06 -0.12
C ALA A 33 6.51 -1.50 0.75
N LEU A 34 6.16 -0.72 1.79
CA LEU A 34 7.10 -0.19 2.77
C LEU A 34 7.81 -1.30 3.54
N THR A 35 7.05 -2.28 4.02
CA THR A 35 7.59 -3.46 4.73
C THR A 35 8.48 -4.29 3.81
N ASN A 36 8.08 -4.46 2.56
CA ASN A 36 8.88 -5.17 1.57
C ASN A 36 10.20 -4.45 1.27
N LEU A 37 10.19 -3.12 1.16
CA LEU A 37 11.41 -2.31 1.01
C LEU A 37 12.30 -2.40 2.26
N GLN A 38 11.73 -2.35 3.46
CA GLN A 38 12.46 -2.47 4.73
C GLN A 38 13.25 -3.79 4.83
N GLN A 39 12.67 -4.87 4.31
CA GLN A 39 13.30 -6.19 4.29
C GLN A 39 14.40 -6.35 3.23
N GLY A 40 14.73 -5.30 2.47
CA GLY A 40 15.71 -5.35 1.39
C GLY A 40 15.24 -6.13 0.16
N ASN A 41 13.93 -6.36 0.03
CA ASN A 41 13.36 -7.07 -1.12
C ASN A 41 13.23 -6.14 -2.35
N LYS A 42 12.76 -6.70 -3.46
CA LYS A 42 12.52 -5.97 -4.72
C LYS A 42 11.63 -4.75 -4.52
N ILE A 43 11.99 -3.62 -5.13
CA ILE A 43 11.26 -2.34 -5.06
C ILE A 43 9.82 -2.45 -5.62
N SER A 44 9.62 -3.27 -6.65
CA SER A 44 8.32 -3.57 -7.23
C SER A 44 8.01 -5.08 -7.17
N LEU A 45 6.75 -5.41 -6.91
CA LEU A 45 6.22 -6.78 -6.84
C LEU A 45 5.24 -7.02 -7.98
N SER A 46 5.15 -8.27 -8.46
CA SER A 46 4.12 -8.63 -9.43
C SER A 46 2.72 -8.44 -8.81
N TYR A 47 1.72 -8.14 -9.65
CA TYR A 47 0.33 -8.08 -9.20
C TYR A 47 -0.09 -9.41 -8.57
N VAL A 48 0.37 -10.55 -9.10
CA VAL A 48 0.09 -11.88 -8.54
C VAL A 48 0.61 -12.02 -7.11
N ASP A 49 1.83 -11.55 -6.83
CA ASP A 49 2.40 -11.58 -5.48
C ASP A 49 1.68 -10.60 -4.54
N ILE A 50 1.33 -9.42 -5.04
CA ILE A 50 0.55 -8.45 -4.28
C ILE A 50 -0.83 -8.99 -3.94
N ASP A 51 -1.54 -9.61 -4.88
CA ASP A 51 -2.87 -10.21 -4.66
C ASP A 51 -2.80 -11.25 -3.54
N LYS A 52 -1.81 -12.15 -3.59
CA LYS A 52 -1.60 -13.19 -2.57
C LYS A 52 -1.31 -12.63 -1.17
N ARG A 53 -0.60 -11.50 -1.07
CA ARG A 53 -0.21 -10.91 0.22
C ARG A 53 -1.23 -9.91 0.76
N LEU A 54 -1.87 -9.14 -0.12
CA LEU A 54 -2.83 -8.10 0.25
C LEU A 54 -4.19 -8.67 0.63
N ALA A 55 -4.65 -9.75 -0.02
CA ALA A 55 -5.96 -10.33 0.28
C ALA A 55 -6.10 -10.84 1.73
N PRO A 56 -5.10 -11.55 2.31
CA PRO A 56 -5.14 -11.90 3.75
C PRO A 56 -5.15 -10.67 4.66
N LEU A 57 -4.31 -9.65 4.37
CA LEU A 57 -4.28 -8.41 5.16
C LEU A 57 -5.64 -7.69 5.16
N LEU A 58 -6.33 -7.68 4.02
CA LEU A 58 -7.69 -7.13 3.93
C LEU A 58 -8.68 -7.93 4.76
N LYS A 59 -8.58 -9.26 4.79
CA LYS A 59 -9.46 -10.09 5.62
C LYS A 59 -9.23 -9.84 7.10
N ASP A 60 -7.96 -9.70 7.51
CA ASP A 60 -7.57 -9.62 8.91
C ASP A 60 -7.75 -8.22 9.51
N TYR A 61 -7.61 -7.17 8.69
CA TYR A 61 -7.49 -5.79 9.18
C TYR A 61 -8.48 -4.80 8.57
N ALA A 62 -9.29 -5.22 7.59
CA ALA A 62 -10.33 -4.34 7.09
C ALA A 62 -11.61 -4.42 7.95
N PRO A 63 -12.34 -3.30 8.12
CA PRO A 63 -13.71 -3.34 8.63
C PRO A 63 -14.56 -4.36 7.88
N GLN A 64 -15.57 -4.91 8.53
CA GLN A 64 -16.43 -5.97 7.96
C GLN A 64 -17.02 -5.60 6.60
N SER A 65 -17.28 -4.31 6.36
CA SER A 65 -17.76 -3.77 5.08
C SER A 65 -16.79 -3.98 3.90
N PHE A 66 -15.52 -4.27 4.16
CA PHE A 66 -14.46 -4.42 3.17
C PHE A 66 -13.79 -5.81 3.19
N SER A 67 -13.90 -6.57 4.28
CA SER A 67 -13.23 -7.87 4.42
C SER A 67 -13.96 -9.04 3.76
N SER A 68 -15.27 -8.92 3.49
CA SER A 68 -16.09 -9.99 2.90
C SER A 68 -15.70 -10.34 1.46
N ASN A 69 -15.22 -9.37 0.69
CA ASN A 69 -14.71 -9.57 -0.66
C ASN A 69 -13.46 -8.71 -0.90
N PRO A 70 -12.26 -9.21 -0.54
CA PRO A 70 -11.03 -8.42 -0.59
C PRO A 70 -10.67 -8.05 -2.03
N ASN A 71 -10.77 -6.76 -2.36
CA ASN A 71 -10.41 -6.22 -3.68
C ASN A 71 -8.96 -5.71 -3.69
N THR A 72 -8.08 -6.44 -4.37
CA THR A 72 -6.66 -6.13 -4.49
C THR A 72 -6.27 -5.47 -5.82
N TRP A 73 -7.07 -5.67 -6.88
CA TRP A 73 -6.76 -5.16 -8.23
C TRP A 73 -7.08 -3.67 -8.39
N ASP A 74 -8.17 -3.19 -7.79
CA ASP A 74 -8.55 -1.79 -7.86
C ASP A 74 -7.57 -0.84 -7.13
N PRO A 75 -7.11 -1.11 -5.89
CA PRO A 75 -6.08 -0.29 -5.26
C PRO A 75 -4.76 -0.34 -6.04
N PHE A 76 -4.37 -1.49 -6.59
CA PHE A 76 -3.13 -1.65 -7.37
C PHE A 76 -3.05 -0.67 -8.54
N ARG A 77 -4.15 -0.55 -9.32
CA ARG A 77 -4.21 0.39 -10.44
C ARG A 77 -4.45 1.84 -10.00
N ARG A 78 -5.31 2.08 -9.01
CA ARG A 78 -5.76 3.43 -8.65
C ARG A 78 -4.78 4.21 -7.80
N LEU A 79 -3.89 3.54 -7.07
CA LEU A 79 -2.88 4.20 -6.23
C LEU A 79 -1.88 5.02 -7.06
N SER A 80 -1.75 4.72 -8.36
CA SER A 80 -0.98 5.54 -9.30
C SER A 80 -1.46 7.00 -9.38
N ASN A 81 -2.75 7.26 -9.11
CA ASN A 81 -3.30 8.62 -9.07
C ASN A 81 -2.90 9.42 -7.83
N ASP A 82 -2.23 8.79 -6.86
CA ASP A 82 -1.81 9.41 -5.60
C ASP A 82 -0.30 9.72 -5.58
N GLU A 83 0.40 9.54 -6.71
CA GLU A 83 1.85 9.82 -6.88
C GLU A 83 2.78 8.99 -5.98
N LEU A 84 2.23 8.03 -5.24
CA LEU A 84 2.95 7.14 -4.31
C LEU A 84 3.15 5.74 -4.88
N TRP A 85 2.74 5.51 -6.12
CA TRP A 85 2.75 4.20 -6.75
C TRP A 85 2.93 4.32 -8.25
N ILE A 86 3.71 3.40 -8.81
CA ILE A 86 3.83 3.22 -10.24
C ILE A 86 3.47 1.79 -10.60
N VAL A 87 2.99 1.61 -11.83
CA VAL A 87 2.77 0.30 -12.45
C VAL A 87 3.76 0.18 -13.59
N GLU A 88 4.43 -0.96 -13.66
CA GLU A 88 5.46 -1.27 -14.64
C GLU A 88 5.09 -2.57 -15.35
N ASP A 89 5.54 -2.73 -16.59
CA ASP A 89 5.53 -4.03 -17.25
C ASP A 89 6.65 -4.94 -16.72
N GLU A 90 6.74 -6.16 -17.27
CA GLU A 90 7.77 -7.13 -16.87
C GLU A 90 9.21 -6.63 -17.12
N ARG A 91 9.39 -5.66 -18.03
CA ARG A 91 10.69 -5.08 -18.42
C ARG A 91 11.03 -3.84 -17.60
N GLY A 92 10.13 -3.40 -16.71
CA GLY A 92 10.31 -2.20 -15.90
C GLY A 92 9.90 -0.90 -16.60
N ALA A 93 9.23 -0.97 -17.75
CA ALA A 93 8.71 0.23 -18.41
C ALA A 93 7.41 0.68 -17.72
N ILE A 94 7.31 1.99 -17.44
CA ILE A 94 6.14 2.56 -16.77
C ILE A 94 4.91 2.43 -17.68
N VAL A 95 3.84 1.88 -17.12
CA VAL A 95 2.53 1.77 -17.76
C VAL A 95 1.74 3.06 -17.51
N GLU A 96 1.51 3.86 -18.56
CA GLU A 96 0.84 5.17 -18.43
C GLU A 96 -0.64 5.08 -18.06
N ARG A 97 -1.33 4.01 -18.48
CA ARG A 97 -2.78 3.84 -18.30
C ARG A 97 -3.11 2.58 -17.51
N PRO A 98 -2.67 2.45 -16.25
CA PRO A 98 -2.88 1.24 -15.44
C PRO A 98 -4.36 0.95 -15.19
N LEU A 99 -5.22 1.97 -15.26
CA LEU A 99 -6.66 1.84 -15.09
C LEU A 99 -7.36 1.07 -16.23
N ALA A 100 -6.73 0.93 -17.40
CA ALA A 100 -7.28 0.23 -18.55
C ALA A 100 -7.24 -1.30 -18.42
N PHE A 101 -6.41 -1.82 -17.51
CA PHE A 101 -6.22 -3.25 -17.35
C PHE A 101 -7.23 -3.85 -16.36
N SER A 102 -7.88 -4.91 -16.79
CA SER A 102 -8.69 -5.78 -15.93
C SER A 102 -7.80 -6.59 -14.99
N ARG A 103 -8.40 -7.13 -13.90
CA ARG A 103 -7.70 -8.06 -12.99
C ARG A 103 -7.00 -9.21 -13.72
N SER A 104 -7.64 -9.79 -14.75
CA SER A 104 -7.04 -10.89 -15.50
C SER A 104 -5.83 -10.43 -16.30
N GLU A 105 -5.85 -9.22 -16.86
CA GLU A 105 -4.72 -8.70 -17.64
C GLU A 105 -3.54 -8.34 -16.75
N LEU A 106 -3.79 -7.77 -15.56
CA LEU A 106 -2.73 -7.51 -14.57
C LEU A 106 -1.93 -8.80 -14.27
N SER A 107 -2.62 -9.93 -14.09
CA SER A 107 -1.99 -11.23 -13.85
C SER A 107 -1.33 -11.80 -15.11
N LYS A 108 -2.02 -11.77 -16.26
CA LYS A 108 -1.52 -12.37 -17.52
C LYS A 108 -0.28 -11.67 -18.06
N LEU A 109 -0.22 -10.34 -17.95
CA LEU A 109 0.90 -9.52 -18.40
C LEU A 109 1.99 -9.37 -17.33
N ASN A 110 1.82 -10.03 -16.17
CA ASN A 110 2.73 -9.95 -15.04
C ASN A 110 3.08 -8.49 -14.65
N LEU A 111 2.07 -7.61 -14.69
CA LEU A 111 2.29 -6.20 -14.36
C LEU A 111 2.76 -6.08 -12.92
N ARG A 112 3.69 -5.18 -12.69
CA ARG A 112 4.35 -4.98 -11.40
C ARG A 112 3.95 -3.64 -10.83
N GLY A 113 3.90 -3.54 -9.52
CA GLY A 113 3.61 -2.29 -8.82
C GLY A 113 4.61 -2.07 -7.70
N GLY A 114 4.95 -0.81 -7.47
CA GLY A 114 5.93 -0.43 -6.47
C GLY A 114 5.96 1.06 -6.18
N LEU A 115 6.84 1.42 -5.25
CA LEU A 115 7.09 2.81 -4.90
C LEU A 115 7.87 3.50 -6.04
N PRO A 116 7.53 4.76 -6.40
CA PRO A 116 8.28 5.52 -7.40
C PRO A 116 9.77 5.66 -7.03
N PRO A 117 10.70 5.74 -8.01
CA PRO A 117 12.13 5.87 -7.75
C PRO A 117 12.49 7.03 -6.81
N ALA A 118 11.80 8.16 -6.90
CA ALA A 118 11.99 9.31 -6.01
C ALA A 118 11.61 9.00 -4.55
N VAL A 119 10.56 8.20 -4.34
CA VAL A 119 10.13 7.73 -3.01
C VAL A 119 11.12 6.72 -2.47
N VAL A 120 11.56 5.76 -3.30
CA VAL A 120 12.53 4.74 -2.91
C VAL A 120 13.85 5.38 -2.50
N SER A 121 14.37 6.30 -3.30
CA SER A 121 15.62 7.01 -3.01
C SER A 121 15.53 7.77 -1.68
N LEU A 122 14.41 8.43 -1.41
CA LEU A 122 14.16 9.12 -0.15
C LEU A 122 14.16 8.13 1.04
N LEU A 123 13.40 7.04 0.93
CA LEU A 123 13.28 6.04 2.00
C LEU A 123 14.58 5.26 2.25
N GLN A 124 15.39 5.03 1.22
CA GLN A 124 16.70 4.39 1.36
C GLN A 124 17.75 5.31 1.98
N SER A 125 17.63 6.63 1.79
CA SER A 125 18.54 7.61 2.40
C SER A 125 18.35 7.76 3.92
N ASP A 126 17.18 7.41 4.44
CA ASP A 126 16.84 7.47 5.86
C ASP A 126 15.92 6.28 6.22
N PRO A 127 16.49 5.14 6.67
CA PRO A 127 15.69 3.97 7.06
C PRO A 127 14.67 4.26 8.17
N GLY A 128 14.93 5.27 9.02
CA GLY A 128 13.98 5.71 10.04
C GLY A 128 12.71 6.34 9.46
N LEU A 129 12.77 6.82 8.21
CA LEU A 129 11.62 7.34 7.48
C LEU A 129 10.59 6.25 7.20
N ILE A 130 11.00 5.01 6.90
CA ILE A 130 10.07 3.89 6.65
C ILE A 130 9.20 3.64 7.90
N SER A 131 9.82 3.54 9.08
CA SER A 131 9.11 3.34 10.34
C SER A 131 8.14 4.49 10.65
N ARG A 132 8.53 5.74 10.35
CA ARG A 132 7.66 6.91 10.51
C ARG A 132 6.48 6.89 9.53
N SER A 133 6.69 6.51 8.27
CA SER A 133 5.62 6.36 7.27
C SER A 133 4.61 5.32 7.67
N VAL A 134 5.10 4.17 8.15
CA VAL A 134 4.26 3.07 8.62
C VAL A 134 3.41 3.52 9.80
N ARG A 135 4.02 4.14 10.82
CA ARG A 135 3.30 4.70 11.96
C ARG A 135 2.23 5.71 11.52
N PHE A 136 2.60 6.65 10.64
CA PHE A 136 1.68 7.65 10.11
C PHE A 136 0.46 7.01 9.42
N LEU A 137 0.68 5.99 8.59
CA LEU A 137 -0.41 5.28 7.91
C LEU A 137 -1.31 4.52 8.89
N LEU A 138 -0.74 3.86 9.90
CA LEU A 138 -1.50 3.13 10.93
C LEU A 138 -2.33 4.08 11.77
N GLU A 139 -1.72 5.17 12.28
CA GLU A 139 -2.39 6.17 13.11
C GLU A 139 -3.59 6.80 12.40
N ARG A 140 -3.39 7.15 11.12
CA ARG A 140 -4.41 7.82 10.31
C ARG A 140 -5.60 6.91 9.94
N ASN A 141 -5.38 5.61 9.80
CA ASN A 141 -6.37 4.71 9.20
C ASN A 141 -7.02 3.74 10.18
N TRP A 142 -6.34 3.39 11.28
CA TRP A 142 -6.85 2.42 12.26
C TRP A 142 -6.91 2.96 13.68
N LEU A 143 -6.13 3.99 14.04
CA LEU A 143 -6.03 4.45 15.44
C LEU A 143 -6.85 5.71 15.75
N GLN A 144 -7.66 6.22 14.83
CA GLN A 144 -8.38 7.49 15.05
C GLN A 144 -9.53 7.42 16.07
N VAL A 145 -9.96 6.24 16.54
CA VAL A 145 -10.78 6.09 17.75
C VAL A 145 -10.46 4.76 18.44
N CYS A 146 -9.45 4.71 19.29
CA CYS A 146 -9.26 3.61 20.23
C CYS A 146 -10.05 3.87 21.52
N THR A 147 -11.32 3.53 21.54
CA THR A 147 -11.89 2.82 22.70
C THR A 147 -12.01 1.35 22.31
N ARG A 148 -11.08 0.54 22.83
CA ARG A 148 -10.99 -0.94 22.77
C ARG A 148 -10.38 -1.60 21.50
N THR A 149 -9.13 -2.04 21.70
CA THR A 149 -8.64 -3.40 21.42
C THR A 149 -8.58 -3.87 19.96
N SER A 150 -7.81 -3.18 19.10
CA SER A 150 -7.43 -3.75 17.78
C SER A 150 -6.00 -3.42 17.31
N SER A 151 -5.27 -2.55 18.02
CA SER A 151 -3.91 -2.11 17.64
C SER A 151 -2.87 -3.23 17.65
N THR A 152 -2.96 -4.20 18.57
CA THR A 152 -1.86 -5.13 18.84
C THR A 152 -1.66 -6.20 17.76
N ARG A 153 -2.55 -6.37 16.78
CA ARG A 153 -2.47 -7.50 15.83
C ARG A 153 -1.75 -7.16 14.52
N LEU A 154 -1.88 -5.93 14.01
CA LEU A 154 -1.19 -5.46 12.79
C LEU A 154 0.33 -5.43 12.96
N ASP A 155 0.79 -4.95 14.12
CA ASP A 155 2.22 -4.78 14.40
C ASP A 155 2.97 -6.12 14.42
N TYR A 156 2.35 -7.17 14.98
CA TYR A 156 2.97 -8.49 15.15
C TYR A 156 3.11 -9.28 13.83
N GLN A 157 2.22 -9.12 12.86
CA GLN A 157 2.30 -9.88 11.60
C GLN A 157 3.12 -9.19 10.51
N LEU A 158 3.21 -7.85 10.52
CA LEU A 158 4.00 -7.11 9.54
C LEU A 158 5.48 -6.96 9.95
N LYS A 159 5.92 -7.47 11.11
CA LYS A 159 7.26 -7.21 11.69
C LYS A 159 7.58 -5.71 11.71
N ILE A 160 6.58 -4.88 12.01
CA ILE A 160 6.78 -3.44 12.15
C ILE A 160 7.22 -3.24 13.60
N VAL A 161 8.37 -2.60 13.79
CA VAL A 161 9.06 -2.36 15.08
C VAL A 161 9.87 -3.56 15.61
N GLN A 162 11.04 -3.79 15.02
CA GLN A 162 12.26 -4.08 15.77
C GLN A 162 13.37 -3.17 15.29
#